data_AF-A0A8T4BVR4-F1
#
_entry.id   AF-A0A8T4BVR4-F1
#
_cell.length_a   1.000
_cell.length_b   1.000
_cell.length_c   1.000
_cell.angle_alpha   90.00
_cell.angle_beta   90.00
_cell.angle_gamma   90.00
#
_symmetry.space_group_name_H-M   'P 1'
#
loop_
_entity.id
_entity.type
_entity.pdbx_description
1 polymer ?
#
loop_
_entity_poly.entity_id
_entity_poly.type
_entity_poly.pdbx_seq_one_letter_code
_entity_poly.pdbx_strand_id
1 'polypeptide(L)'
;MTKNIYQHFNPEVHKIETKIATVRTSHHCKYNINYHIIWIPKYRKPVLVDKVKEVLKTIIEGQCQEMSINNLALEIMPDHLHLFVGCKPTVTPFKIIHKLKGNTSIQLRRCFPELRYLGYKQHLGSGFDNLWARGYYCGSAGHVSQEQVKRYIQEQQGKDVFEYDIFGCPSELKGQLKIGDFTN
;
A
#
# COMPACT_ATOMS: atom_id res chain seq x y z
N MET A 1 9.07 -28.40 6.09
CA MET A 1 8.51 -27.04 6.26
C MET A 1 7.01 -27.10 5.98
N THR A 2 6.18 -27.03 7.01
CA THR A 2 4.72 -26.92 6.89
C THR A 2 4.39 -25.63 6.14
N LYS A 3 3.83 -25.72 4.93
CA LYS A 3 3.28 -24.56 4.22
C LYS A 3 2.03 -24.12 4.98
N ASN A 4 2.10 -22.99 5.67
CA ASN A 4 0.89 -22.36 6.18
C ASN A 4 0.09 -21.86 4.97
N ILE A 5 -1.06 -22.48 4.72
CA ILE A 5 -1.98 -22.09 3.64
C ILE A 5 -2.94 -21.08 4.24
N TYR A 6 -2.74 -19.80 3.93
CA TYR A 6 -3.69 -18.75 4.23
C TYR A 6 -4.40 -18.34 2.95
N GLN A 7 -5.63 -17.85 3.07
CA GLN A 7 -6.27 -17.13 1.97
C GLN A 7 -5.36 -15.95 1.60
N HIS A 8 -4.84 -15.97 0.36
CA HIS A 8 -3.91 -14.97 -0.15
C HIS A 8 -4.66 -13.69 -0.53
N PHE A 9 -3.92 -12.58 -0.64
CA PHE A 9 -4.45 -11.27 -1.02
C PHE A 9 -5.40 -11.37 -2.20
N ASN A 10 -6.68 -11.03 -2.00
CA ASN A 10 -7.69 -11.10 -3.06
C ASN A 10 -7.95 -9.70 -3.63
N PRO A 11 -7.35 -9.37 -4.78
CA PRO A 11 -7.49 -8.04 -5.37
C PRO A 11 -8.91 -7.70 -5.82
N GLU A 12 -9.78 -8.69 -6.06
CA GLU A 12 -11.15 -8.46 -6.53
C GLU A 12 -12.05 -7.87 -5.44
N VAL A 13 -11.86 -8.26 -4.19
CA VAL A 13 -12.66 -7.78 -3.04
C VAL A 13 -12.54 -6.26 -2.87
N HIS A 14 -11.38 -5.70 -3.22
CA HIS A 14 -11.07 -4.30 -3.03
C HIS A 14 -11.29 -3.43 -4.29
N LYS A 15 -11.77 -4.02 -5.40
CA LYS A 15 -11.90 -3.36 -6.73
C LYS A 15 -10.62 -2.61 -7.10
N ILE A 16 -9.48 -3.28 -6.94
CA ILE A 16 -8.16 -2.63 -6.99
C ILE A 16 -7.85 -2.07 -8.37
N GLU A 17 -8.30 -2.72 -9.43
CA GLU A 17 -8.01 -2.34 -10.82
C GLU A 17 -8.44 -0.90 -11.14
N THR A 18 -9.67 -0.52 -10.78
CA THR A 18 -10.17 0.86 -10.98
C THR A 18 -9.36 1.88 -10.17
N LYS A 19 -8.94 1.51 -8.96
CA LYS A 19 -8.15 2.41 -8.09
C LYS A 19 -6.70 2.57 -8.57
N ILE A 20 -6.08 1.51 -9.11
CA ILE A 20 -4.74 1.58 -9.71
C ILE A 20 -4.76 2.42 -10.98
N ALA A 21 -5.81 2.33 -11.80
CA ALA A 21 -5.91 3.07 -13.06
C ALA A 21 -6.09 4.59 -12.88
N THR A 22 -6.50 5.03 -11.68
CA THR A 22 -6.83 6.44 -11.43
C THR A 22 -5.58 7.32 -11.36
N VAL A 23 -5.45 8.25 -12.32
CA VAL A 23 -4.42 9.29 -12.33
C VAL A 23 -4.81 10.42 -11.38
N ARG A 24 -3.91 10.78 -10.48
CA ARG A 24 -4.11 11.85 -9.48
C ARG A 24 -3.41 13.13 -9.92
N THR A 25 -3.93 14.27 -9.51
CA THR A 25 -3.37 15.59 -9.84
C THR A 25 -2.89 16.32 -8.59
N SER A 26 -1.90 17.19 -8.78
CA SER A 26 -1.34 18.14 -7.83
C SER A 26 -1.07 19.44 -8.58
N HIS A 27 -0.78 20.53 -7.87
CA HIS A 27 -0.55 21.86 -8.48
C HIS A 27 0.48 21.87 -9.61
N HIS A 28 1.49 20.99 -9.56
CA HIS A 28 2.58 20.97 -10.53
C HIS A 28 2.80 19.60 -11.18
N CYS A 29 1.91 18.63 -10.96
CA CYS A 29 2.07 17.31 -11.57
C CYS A 29 0.77 16.49 -11.64
N LYS A 30 0.70 15.63 -12.66
CA LYS A 30 -0.21 14.48 -12.72
C LYS A 30 0.61 13.23 -12.44
N TYR A 31 0.11 12.33 -11.59
CA TYR A 31 0.87 11.17 -11.13
C TYR A 31 -0.03 9.96 -10.86
N ASN A 32 0.51 8.78 -11.15
CA ASN A 32 -0.06 7.50 -10.77
C ASN A 32 1.04 6.64 -10.13
N ILE A 33 1.20 6.81 -8.82
CA ILE A 33 2.21 6.11 -8.02
C ILE A 33 1.47 5.27 -6.99
N ASN A 34 1.64 3.95 -7.09
CA ASN A 34 1.15 3.00 -6.10
C ASN A 34 2.27 2.05 -5.68
N TYR A 35 2.26 1.67 -4.40
CA TYR A 35 3.21 0.74 -3.81
C TYR A 35 2.48 -0.44 -3.18
N HIS A 36 2.95 -1.63 -3.51
CA HIS A 36 2.63 -2.86 -2.80
C HIS A 36 3.73 -3.12 -1.77
N ILE A 37 3.35 -3.02 -0.51
CA ILE A 37 4.24 -3.11 0.63
C ILE A 37 3.87 -4.36 1.41
N ILE A 38 4.86 -5.17 1.77
CA ILE A 38 4.67 -6.33 2.64
C ILE A 38 5.70 -6.27 3.75
N TRP A 39 5.28 -6.52 4.99
CA TRP A 39 6.22 -6.83 6.07
C TRP A 39 5.65 -7.88 7.00
N ILE A 40 6.54 -8.44 7.81
CA ILE A 40 6.27 -9.60 8.67
C ILE A 40 6.63 -9.30 10.14
N PRO A 41 5.94 -9.90 11.12
CA PRO A 41 6.41 -9.96 12.50
C PRO A 41 7.80 -10.58 12.57
N LYS A 42 8.56 -10.22 13.60
CA LYS A 42 9.90 -10.76 13.85
C LYS A 42 9.81 -12.29 13.96
N TYR A 43 10.71 -12.98 13.28
CA TYR A 43 10.72 -14.45 13.13
C TYR A 43 9.46 -15.04 12.48
N ARG A 44 8.67 -14.23 11.75
CA ARG A 44 7.43 -14.65 11.08
C ARG A 44 6.44 -15.34 12.01
N LYS A 45 6.33 -14.81 13.24
CA LYS A 45 5.41 -15.35 14.24
C LYS A 45 3.95 -15.03 13.89
N PRO A 46 3.02 -15.99 14.02
CA PRO A 46 1.61 -15.79 13.69
C PRO A 46 0.87 -15.03 14.81
N VAL A 47 1.24 -13.77 15.04
CA VAL A 47 0.74 -12.95 16.17
C VAL A 47 -0.31 -11.92 15.76
N LEU A 48 -0.58 -11.77 14.46
CA LEU A 48 -1.53 -10.79 13.93
C LEU A 48 -2.92 -11.41 13.78
N VAL A 49 -3.48 -11.86 14.89
CA VAL A 49 -4.78 -12.56 14.95
C VAL A 49 -5.76 -11.82 15.84
N ASP A 50 -7.05 -12.13 15.69
CA ASP A 50 -8.13 -11.64 16.54
C ASP A 50 -8.08 -10.11 16.75
N LYS A 51 -8.13 -9.65 18.01
CA LYS A 51 -8.08 -8.24 18.39
C LYS A 51 -6.79 -7.53 17.95
N VAL A 52 -5.66 -8.24 17.85
CA VAL A 52 -4.41 -7.64 17.39
C VAL A 52 -4.55 -7.20 15.92
N LYS A 53 -5.20 -8.04 15.10
CA LYS A 53 -5.47 -7.72 13.69
C LYS A 53 -6.40 -6.51 13.56
N GLU A 54 -7.47 -6.45 14.36
CA GLU A 54 -8.43 -5.33 14.34
C GLU A 54 -7.77 -4.00 14.69
N VAL A 55 -7.04 -3.96 15.82
CA VAL A 55 -6.35 -2.76 16.27
C VAL A 55 -5.24 -2.34 15.29
N LEU A 56 -4.49 -3.30 14.74
CA LEU A 56 -3.48 -3.02 13.72
C LEU A 56 -4.10 -2.36 12.48
N LYS A 57 -5.25 -2.86 12.02
CA LYS A 57 -5.98 -2.29 10.88
C LYS A 57 -6.35 -0.83 11.16
N THR A 58 -6.95 -0.55 12.31
CA THR A 58 -7.34 0.81 12.72
C THR A 58 -6.15 1.76 12.79
N ILE A 59 -5.02 1.31 13.36
CA ILE A 59 -3.80 2.13 13.44
C ILE A 59 -3.28 2.46 12.04
N ILE A 60 -3.18 1.46 11.14
CA ILE A 60 -2.66 1.69 9.78
C ILE A 60 -3.58 2.64 9.01
N GLU A 61 -4.89 2.44 9.07
CA GLU A 61 -5.87 3.30 8.39
C GLU A 61 -5.79 4.75 8.88
N GLY A 62 -5.74 4.97 10.20
CA GLY A 62 -5.58 6.30 10.78
C GLY A 62 -4.26 6.97 10.40
N GLN A 63 -3.15 6.22 10.36
CA GLN A 63 -1.86 6.77 9.92
C GLN A 63 -1.81 7.08 8.43
N CYS A 64 -2.43 6.26 7.58
CA CYS A 64 -2.55 6.57 6.17
C CYS A 64 -3.30 7.90 5.95
N GLN A 65 -4.35 8.15 6.73
CA GLN A 65 -5.08 9.43 6.73
C GLN A 65 -4.19 10.60 7.19
N GLU A 66 -3.48 10.46 8.32
CA GLU A 66 -2.53 11.48 8.84
C GLU A 66 -1.48 11.85 7.79
N MET A 67 -0.98 10.86 7.04
CA MET A 67 0.03 11.05 6.01
C MET A 67 -0.53 11.52 4.65
N SER A 68 -1.86 11.68 4.53
CA SER A 68 -2.53 11.95 3.25
C SER A 68 -2.17 10.95 2.15
N ILE A 69 -2.11 9.66 2.52
CA ILE A 69 -1.85 8.54 1.62
C ILE A 69 -3.15 7.76 1.41
N ASN A 70 -3.43 7.41 0.16
CA ASN A 70 -4.61 6.64 -0.17
C ASN A 70 -4.37 5.17 0.18
N ASN A 71 -5.03 4.67 1.22
CA ASN A 71 -5.07 3.24 1.52
C ASN A 71 -6.01 2.55 0.53
N LEU A 72 -5.45 1.87 -0.48
CA LEU A 72 -6.22 1.26 -1.55
C LEU A 72 -6.74 -0.12 -1.13
N ALA A 73 -5.89 -0.90 -0.46
CA ALA A 73 -6.22 -2.19 0.13
C ALA A 73 -5.24 -2.51 1.28
N LEU A 74 -5.76 -3.11 2.34
CA LEU A 74 -4.97 -3.61 3.46
C LEU A 74 -5.51 -4.99 3.86
N GLU A 75 -4.64 -5.99 3.76
CA GLU A 75 -4.92 -7.33 4.24
C GLU A 75 -3.88 -7.78 5.25
N ILE A 76 -4.37 -8.38 6.35
CA ILE A 76 -3.55 -8.83 7.47
C ILE A 76 -3.78 -10.32 7.64
N MET A 77 -2.69 -11.07 7.48
CA MET A 77 -2.59 -12.50 7.71
C MET A 77 -1.90 -12.71 9.06
N PRO A 78 -2.01 -13.89 9.69
CA PRO A 78 -1.46 -14.11 11.02
C PRO A 78 0.03 -13.77 11.15
N ASP A 79 0.83 -14.03 10.10
CA ASP A 79 2.29 -13.91 10.11
C ASP A 79 2.85 -12.86 9.12
N HIS A 80 2.01 -12.08 8.44
CA HIS A 80 2.41 -11.01 7.52
C HIS A 80 1.23 -10.11 7.15
N LEU A 81 1.50 -8.95 6.56
CA LEU A 81 0.45 -8.10 6.00
C LEU A 81 0.83 -7.58 4.62
N HIS A 82 -0.20 -7.33 3.81
CA HIS A 82 -0.12 -6.72 2.49
C HIS A 82 -0.80 -5.36 2.57
N LEU A 83 -0.05 -4.30 2.27
CA LEU A 83 -0.55 -2.94 2.21
C LEU A 83 -0.35 -2.42 0.79
N PHE A 84 -1.45 -1.99 0.18
CA PHE A 84 -1.46 -1.40 -1.14
C PHE A 84 -1.87 0.06 -1.02
N VAL A 85 -0.95 0.97 -1.36
CA VAL A 85 -1.12 2.41 -1.12
C VAL A 85 -0.81 3.23 -2.35
N GLY A 86 -1.60 4.28 -2.57
CA GLY A 86 -1.30 5.35 -3.52
C GLY A 86 -0.78 6.58 -2.80
N CYS A 87 0.35 7.14 -3.21
CA CYS A 87 0.92 8.33 -2.56
C CYS A 87 1.36 9.40 -3.57
N LYS A 88 1.63 10.61 -3.04
CA LYS A 88 2.22 11.74 -3.80
C LYS A 88 3.68 11.43 -4.17
N PRO A 89 4.22 12.02 -5.26
CA PRO A 89 5.63 11.84 -5.64
C PRO A 89 6.63 12.32 -4.58
N THR A 90 6.20 13.25 -3.71
CA THR A 90 7.01 13.77 -2.60
C THR A 90 7.16 12.79 -1.43
N VAL A 91 6.36 11.72 -1.41
CA VAL A 91 6.36 10.70 -0.35
C VAL A 91 7.10 9.48 -0.85
N THR A 92 8.22 9.16 -0.20
CA THR A 92 9.02 7.97 -0.55
C THR A 92 8.48 6.73 0.17
N PRO A 93 8.57 5.52 -0.43
CA PRO A 93 8.15 4.27 0.21
C PRO A 93 8.78 4.06 1.59
N PHE A 94 10.06 4.39 1.72
CA PHE A 94 10.79 4.29 2.98
C PHE A 94 10.11 5.09 4.11
N LYS A 95 9.67 6.33 3.84
CA LYS A 95 8.99 7.17 4.84
C LYS A 95 7.67 6.54 5.31
N ILE A 96 6.89 5.99 4.37
CA ILE A 96 5.63 5.29 4.67
C ILE A 96 5.92 4.12 5.61
N ILE A 97 6.85 3.25 5.21
CA ILE A 97 7.14 2.00 5.90
C ILE A 97 7.76 2.25 7.27
N HIS A 98 8.67 3.22 7.37
CA HIS A 98 9.30 3.58 8.64
C HIS A 98 8.28 4.11 9.66
N LYS A 99 7.40 5.03 9.24
CA LYS A 99 6.35 5.61 10.10
C LYS A 99 5.32 4.54 10.52
N LEU A 100 4.86 3.71 9.59
CA LEU A 100 3.88 2.65 9.88
C LEU A 100 4.48 1.57 10.79
N LYS A 101 5.63 0.98 10.45
CA LYS A 101 6.25 -0.08 11.27
C LYS A 101 6.62 0.43 12.66
N GLY A 102 7.17 1.64 12.77
CA GLY A 102 7.55 2.23 14.05
C GLY A 102 6.35 2.43 14.97
N ASN A 103 5.31 3.13 14.48
CA ASN A 103 4.14 3.44 15.30
C ASN A 103 3.33 2.19 15.64
N THR A 104 3.06 1.30 14.68
CA THR A 104 2.33 0.04 14.95
C THR A 104 3.07 -0.84 15.96
N SER A 105 4.41 -0.92 15.89
CA SER A 105 5.22 -1.66 16.87
C SER A 105 5.05 -1.11 18.29
N ILE A 106 4.97 0.21 18.45
CA ILE A 106 4.82 0.88 19.75
C ILE A 106 3.39 0.70 20.27
N GLN A 107 2.39 1.08 19.46
CA GLN A 107 0.99 1.09 19.89
C GLN A 107 0.47 -0.32 20.16
N LEU A 108 0.76 -1.30 19.29
CA LEU A 108 0.33 -2.68 19.53
C LEU A 108 0.93 -3.24 20.82
N ARG A 109 2.22 -3.01 21.11
CA ARG A 109 2.84 -3.49 22.35
C ARG A 109 2.36 -2.77 23.60
N ARG A 110 1.74 -1.59 23.47
CA ARG A 110 1.05 -0.90 24.58
C ARG A 110 -0.33 -1.51 24.84
N CYS A 111 -1.08 -1.80 23.78
CA CYS A 111 -2.40 -2.43 23.88
C CYS A 111 -2.32 -3.92 24.27
N PHE A 112 -1.27 -4.60 23.82
CA PHE A 112 -1.06 -6.05 23.93
C PHE A 112 0.37 -6.33 24.45
N PRO A 113 0.61 -6.23 25.78
CA PRO A 113 1.94 -6.41 26.36
C PRO A 113 2.60 -7.75 26.03
N GLU A 114 1.81 -8.80 25.78
CA GLU A 114 2.25 -10.13 25.38
C GLU A 114 3.02 -10.13 24.05
N LEU A 115 2.75 -9.16 23.17
CA LEU A 115 3.47 -9.01 21.90
C LEU A 115 4.94 -8.65 22.10
N ARG A 116 5.33 -8.17 23.28
CA ARG A 116 6.75 -8.00 23.65
C ARG A 116 7.49 -9.34 23.59
N TYR A 117 6.79 -10.45 23.75
CA TYR A 117 7.34 -11.80 23.68
C TYR A 117 6.91 -12.54 22.42
N LEU A 118 6.37 -11.86 21.39
CA LEU A 118 6.02 -12.44 20.08
C LEU A 118 5.19 -13.75 20.16
N GLY A 119 4.37 -13.91 21.19
CA GLY A 119 3.55 -15.11 21.41
C GLY A 119 4.29 -16.32 22.00
N TYR A 120 5.53 -16.17 22.46
CA TYR A 120 6.20 -17.22 23.24
C TYR A 120 5.55 -17.34 24.63
N LYS A 121 5.20 -18.56 25.02
CA LYS A 121 4.60 -18.87 26.34
C LYS A 121 5.56 -18.61 27.50
N GLN A 122 6.85 -18.77 27.26
CA GLN A 122 7.89 -18.52 28.25
C GLN A 122 8.45 -17.11 28.04
N HIS A 123 8.26 -16.26 29.04
CA HIS A 123 8.82 -14.91 29.05
C HIS A 123 10.25 -14.99 29.57
N LEU A 124 11.21 -14.64 28.71
CA LEU A 124 12.63 -14.57 29.06
C LEU A 124 13.08 -13.10 29.06
N GLY A 125 13.56 -12.63 30.20
CA GLY A 125 14.09 -11.27 30.37
C GLY A 125 13.08 -10.16 30.03
N SER A 126 13.59 -9.05 29.49
CA SER A 126 12.80 -7.87 29.14
C SER A 126 11.95 -8.04 27.87
N GLY A 127 12.06 -9.16 27.14
CA GLY A 127 11.38 -9.41 25.87
C GLY A 127 12.11 -8.83 24.65
N PHE A 128 11.43 -8.73 23.51
CA PHE A 128 12.02 -8.25 22.26
C PHE A 128 11.81 -6.75 22.05
N ASP A 129 12.87 -6.07 21.58
CA ASP A 129 12.85 -4.62 21.32
C ASP A 129 11.90 -4.21 20.18
N ASN A 130 11.64 -5.12 19.25
CA ASN A 130 10.91 -4.86 18.01
C ASN A 130 9.88 -5.96 17.72
N LEU A 131 8.66 -5.56 17.37
CA LEU A 131 7.60 -6.47 16.91
C LEU A 131 7.87 -6.99 15.48
N TRP A 132 8.38 -6.13 14.61
CA TRP A 132 8.55 -6.42 13.18
C TRP A 132 9.95 -6.93 12.84
N ALA A 133 10.06 -7.70 11.75
CA ALA A 133 11.36 -7.99 11.14
C ALA A 133 11.99 -6.69 10.60
N ARG A 134 13.33 -6.67 10.47
CA ARG A 134 14.04 -5.49 9.93
C ARG A 134 13.64 -5.20 8.48
N GLY A 135 13.64 -6.23 7.63
CA GLY A 135 13.29 -6.14 6.22
C GLY A 135 11.80 -5.87 5.94
N TYR A 136 11.53 -5.56 4.69
CA TYR A 136 10.20 -5.42 4.10
C TYR A 136 10.33 -5.60 2.58
N TYR A 137 9.22 -5.90 1.91
CA TYR A 137 9.10 -5.87 0.46
C TYR A 137 8.37 -4.59 0.04
N CYS A 138 8.79 -4.02 -1.08
CA CYS A 138 8.14 -2.88 -1.71
C CYS A 138 8.25 -3.04 -3.23
N GLY A 139 7.11 -3.21 -3.89
CA GLY A 139 6.99 -3.19 -5.35
C GLY A 139 6.16 -2.00 -5.81
N SER A 140 6.53 -1.38 -6.92
CA SER A 140 5.69 -0.38 -7.58
C SER A 140 4.61 -1.08 -8.41
N ALA A 141 3.39 -0.56 -8.38
CA ALA A 141 2.29 -1.01 -9.25
C ALA A 141 1.68 0.18 -9.97
N GLY A 142 1.58 0.09 -11.29
CA GLY A 142 0.93 1.09 -12.13
C GLY A 142 0.12 0.42 -13.22
N HIS A 143 -0.95 1.09 -13.67
CA HIS A 143 -1.76 0.65 -14.82
C HIS A 143 -1.18 1.14 -16.16
N VAL A 144 -0.07 1.87 -16.13
CA VAL A 144 0.54 2.45 -17.33
C VAL A 144 1.25 1.32 -18.09
N SER A 145 0.63 0.86 -19.18
CA SER A 145 1.27 -0.11 -20.08
C SER A 145 2.51 0.50 -20.75
N GLN A 146 3.43 -0.33 -21.24
CA GLN A 146 4.59 0.17 -21.98
C GLN A 146 4.17 1.04 -23.18
N GLU A 147 3.01 0.74 -23.77
CA GLU A 147 2.38 1.51 -24.84
C GLU A 147 1.96 2.91 -24.39
N GLN A 148 1.45 3.10 -23.16
CA GLN A 148 1.14 4.43 -22.62
C GLN A 148 2.39 5.26 -22.37
N VAL A 149 3.48 4.63 -21.90
CA VAL A 149 4.79 5.32 -21.77
C VAL A 149 5.32 5.75 -23.14
N LYS A 150 5.25 4.86 -24.13
CA LYS A 150 5.65 5.14 -25.52
C LYS A 150 4.82 6.25 -26.15
N ARG A 151 3.51 6.26 -25.91
CA ARG A 151 2.57 7.29 -26.36
C ARG A 151 2.89 8.65 -25.74
N TYR A 152 3.14 8.73 -24.43
CA TYR A 152 3.52 9.98 -23.76
C TYR A 152 4.80 10.60 -24.37
N ILE A 153 5.79 9.76 -24.69
CA ILE A 153 7.03 10.19 -25.36
C ILE A 153 6.75 10.74 -26.77
N GLN A 154 5.79 10.16 -27.49
CA GLN A 154 5.41 10.58 -28.84
C GLN A 154 4.51 11.83 -28.86
N GLU A 155 3.63 11.98 -27.87
CA GLU A 155 2.71 13.13 -27.72
C GLU A 155 3.48 14.43 -27.40
N GLN A 156 4.59 14.35 -26.68
CA GLN A 156 5.48 15.49 -26.40
C GLN A 156 6.24 16.00 -27.64
N GLN A 157 6.19 15.28 -28.77
CA GLN A 157 6.84 15.68 -30.03
C GLN A 157 5.91 16.46 -30.98
N GLY A 158 4.73 16.91 -30.51
CA GLY A 158 3.91 17.92 -31.21
C GLY A 158 2.98 17.37 -32.30
N LYS A 159 2.22 16.31 -32.04
CA LYS A 159 1.18 15.81 -32.97
C LYS A 159 -0.17 15.64 -32.29
N ASP A 160 -1.23 15.97 -33.04
CA ASP A 160 -2.62 16.06 -32.59
C ASP A 160 -3.18 14.79 -31.94
N VAL A 161 -3.96 15.01 -30.88
CA VAL A 161 -4.38 14.02 -29.89
C VAL A 161 -5.68 13.34 -30.32
N PHE A 162 -5.61 12.12 -30.84
CA PHE A 162 -6.79 11.32 -31.15
C PHE A 162 -7.45 10.71 -29.90
N GLU A 163 -8.78 10.86 -29.83
CA GLU A 163 -9.71 10.19 -28.90
C GLU A 163 -9.59 8.67 -29.01
N TYR A 164 -9.38 7.96 -27.91
CA TYR A 164 -9.83 6.57 -27.78
C TYR A 164 -10.10 6.19 -26.32
N ASP A 165 -11.12 5.34 -26.19
CA ASP A 165 -11.67 4.72 -24.99
C ASP A 165 -10.87 3.46 -24.65
N ILE A 166 -10.35 3.36 -23.44
CA ILE A 166 -9.47 2.26 -23.02
C ILE A 166 -10.16 1.51 -21.88
N PHE A 167 -10.53 0.25 -22.17
CA PHE A 167 -11.11 -0.75 -21.26
C PHE A 167 -12.36 -0.31 -20.51
N GLY A 168 -13.50 -0.23 -21.20
CA GLY A 168 -14.82 -0.14 -20.56
C GLY A 168 -14.86 0.85 -19.41
N CYS A 169 -14.19 2.00 -19.58
CA CYS A 169 -14.21 3.08 -18.62
C CYS A 169 -15.69 3.31 -18.30
N PRO A 170 -16.13 3.19 -17.02
CA PRO A 170 -17.51 3.47 -16.67
C PRO A 170 -17.89 4.79 -17.34
N SER A 171 -19.01 4.83 -18.05
CA SER A 171 -19.41 5.99 -18.85
C SER A 171 -19.36 7.30 -18.06
N GLU A 172 -19.47 7.21 -16.73
CA GLU A 172 -19.33 8.25 -15.72
C GLU A 172 -17.94 8.91 -15.63
N LEU A 173 -16.88 8.25 -16.09
CA LEU A 173 -15.47 8.71 -16.04
C LEU A 173 -14.94 9.14 -17.40
N LYS A 174 -15.72 9.01 -18.49
CA LYS A 174 -15.40 9.57 -19.80
C LYS A 174 -15.30 11.10 -19.71
N GLY A 175 -14.14 11.64 -20.09
CA GLY A 175 -13.88 13.09 -20.10
C GLY A 175 -13.08 13.62 -18.91
N GLN A 176 -12.75 12.80 -17.91
CA GLN A 176 -11.87 13.23 -16.82
C GLN A 176 -10.39 13.17 -17.24
N LEU A 177 -9.88 14.34 -17.63
CA LEU A 177 -8.49 14.78 -17.71
C LEU A 177 -7.53 13.90 -18.53
N LYS A 178 -7.32 14.32 -19.79
CA LYS A 178 -6.17 13.91 -20.60
C LYS A 178 -4.87 14.12 -19.80
N ILE A 179 -4.02 13.10 -19.71
CA ILE A 179 -2.62 13.28 -19.30
C ILE A 179 -1.94 14.05 -20.44
N GLY A 180 -1.59 15.32 -20.22
CA GLY A 180 -1.07 16.21 -21.26
C GLY A 180 -1.38 17.68 -21.01
N ASP A 181 -2.56 17.99 -20.45
CA ASP A 181 -2.86 19.33 -19.94
C ASP A 181 -2.16 19.55 -18.60
N PHE A 182 -0.96 20.12 -18.64
CA PHE A 182 -0.27 20.63 -17.45
C PHE A 182 -0.49 22.14 -17.25
N THR A 183 -1.25 22.77 -18.14
CA THR A 183 -1.66 24.17 -18.08
C THR A 183 -3.01 24.26 -17.36
N ASN A 184 -2.96 24.53 -16.06
CA ASN A 184 -3.98 25.34 -15.41
C ASN A 184 -3.49 26.78 -15.39
#